data_AF-A0A396NVF0-F1
#
_entry.id   AF-A0A396NVF0-F1
#
_cell.length_a   1.000
_cell.length_b   1.000
_cell.length_c   1.000
_cell.angle_alpha   90.00
_cell.angle_beta   90.00
_cell.angle_gamma   90.00
#
_symmetry.space_group_name_H-M   'P 1'
#
loop_
_entity.id
_entity.type
_entity.pdbx_description
1 polymer ?
#
loop_
_entity_poly.entity_id
_entity_poly.type
_entity_poly.pdbx_seq_one_letter_code
_entity_poly.pdbx_strand_id
1 'polypeptide(L)'
;MASILNRYENIMSTNVCGMIEFAEDPMKMARHLSHHMEDDLSKTKREGAELIAEIEKLEDNKSVPNAEALLVAKKAELMKLHEIHEKLNDQIQQITAIRAAIYEAARKK
;
A
#
# COMPACT_ATOMS: atom_id res chain seq x y z
N MET A 1 -0.09 17.54 2.50
CA MET A 1 -0.34 16.09 2.66
C MET A 1 0.98 15.34 2.52
N ALA A 2 1.25 14.33 3.33
CA ALA A 2 2.35 13.39 3.07
C ALA A 2 1.88 12.35 2.04
N SER A 3 2.61 12.17 0.94
CA SER A 3 2.32 11.15 -0.10
C SER A 3 2.56 9.74 0.46
N ILE A 4 1.85 8.75 -0.07
CA ILE A 4 2.08 7.34 0.25
C ILE A 4 3.53 6.90 -0.04
N LEU A 5 4.16 7.49 -1.06
CA LEU A 5 5.54 7.20 -1.44
C LEU A 5 6.52 7.55 -0.32
N ASN A 6 6.22 8.55 0.52
CA ASN A 6 7.05 8.90 1.68
C ASN A 6 7.05 7.81 2.77
N ARG A 7 6.12 6.86 2.69
CA ARG A 7 6.05 5.72 3.60
C ARG A 7 6.40 4.40 2.93
N TYR A 8 6.95 4.43 1.71
CA TYR A 8 7.34 3.26 0.93
C TYR A 8 8.15 2.26 1.77
N GLU A 9 9.28 2.69 2.34
CA GLU A 9 10.20 1.80 3.05
C GLU A 9 9.53 1.14 4.28
N ASN A 10 8.73 1.91 5.02
CA ASN A 10 7.99 1.39 6.16
C ASN A 10 6.96 0.34 5.72
N ILE A 11 6.19 0.60 4.66
CA ILE A 11 5.20 -0.34 4.14
C ILE A 11 5.87 -1.64 3.67
N MET A 12 6.98 -1.51 2.93
CA MET A 12 7.71 -2.66 2.37
C MET A 12 8.35 -3.53 3.45
N SER A 13 8.85 -2.93 4.53
CA SER A 13 9.52 -3.63 5.63
C SER A 13 8.57 -4.15 6.72
N THR A 14 7.29 -3.77 6.71
CA THR A 14 6.33 -4.15 7.77
C THR A 14 6.06 -5.67 7.75
N ASN A 15 6.27 -6.33 8.90
CA ASN A 15 5.93 -7.73 9.15
C ASN A 15 4.64 -7.86 9.98
N VAL A 16 3.49 -7.88 9.30
CA VAL A 16 2.18 -7.93 9.96
C VAL A 16 1.94 -9.20 10.76
N CYS A 17 2.45 -10.34 10.30
CA CYS A 17 2.31 -11.62 11.00
C CYS A 17 2.96 -11.56 12.38
N GLY A 18 4.25 -11.17 12.43
CA GLY A 18 4.97 -11.07 13.69
C GLY A 18 4.33 -10.06 14.65
N MET A 19 3.85 -8.93 14.14
CA MET A 19 3.15 -7.94 14.98
C MET A 19 1.87 -8.49 15.62
N ILE A 20 1.13 -9.36 14.94
CA ILE A 20 -0.11 -9.94 15.45
C ILE A 20 0.17 -11.11 16.39
N GLU A 21 1.11 -11.99 16.05
CA GLU A 21 1.44 -13.19 16.81
C GLU A 21 1.91 -12.87 18.24
N PHE A 22 2.67 -11.79 18.41
CA PHE A 22 3.22 -11.37 19.70
C PHE A 22 2.41 -10.29 20.40
N ALA A 23 1.24 -9.92 19.88
CA ALA A 23 0.37 -8.92 20.51
C ALA A 23 -0.36 -9.50 21.73
N GLU A 24 -0.57 -8.66 22.74
CA GLU A 24 -1.40 -9.01 23.92
C GLU A 24 -2.85 -9.34 23.53
N ASP A 25 -3.41 -8.59 22.57
CA ASP A 25 -4.69 -8.87 21.94
C ASP A 25 -4.50 -8.98 20.42
N PRO A 26 -4.22 -10.21 19.90
CA PRO A 26 -3.99 -10.45 18.48
C PRO A 26 -5.18 -10.07 17.61
N MET A 27 -6.40 -10.23 18.11
CA MET A 27 -7.60 -9.94 17.33
C MET A 27 -7.78 -8.44 17.15
N LYS A 28 -7.58 -7.65 18.21
CA LYS A 28 -7.61 -6.19 18.14
C LYS A 28 -6.47 -5.64 17.30
N MET A 29 -5.25 -6.18 17.46
CA MET A 29 -4.09 -5.81 16.64
C MET A 29 -4.37 -6.05 15.15
N ALA A 30 -4.86 -7.24 14.79
CA ALA A 30 -5.18 -7.57 13.41
C ALA A 30 -6.24 -6.63 12.81
N ARG A 31 -7.28 -6.25 13.57
CA ARG A 31 -8.27 -5.27 13.11
C ARG A 31 -7.67 -3.89 12.86
N HIS A 32 -6.83 -3.41 13.79
CA HIS A 32 -6.19 -2.10 13.63
C HIS A 32 -5.27 -2.05 12.41
N LEU A 33 -4.46 -3.09 12.21
CA LEU A 33 -3.59 -3.20 11.04
C LEU A 33 -4.40 -3.29 9.75
N SER A 34 -5.49 -4.08 9.72
CA SER A 34 -6.39 -4.20 8.54
C SER A 34 -6.86 -2.81 8.08
N HIS A 35 -7.44 -2.03 8.99
CA HIS A 35 -7.95 -0.69 8.65
C HIS A 35 -6.85 0.25 8.18
N HIS A 36 -5.70 0.27 8.86
CA HIS A 36 -4.60 1.14 8.45
C HIS A 36 -4.10 0.79 7.03
N MET A 37 -4.01 -0.49 6.72
CA MET A 37 -3.57 -0.94 5.40
C MET A 37 -4.62 -0.70 4.32
N GLU A 38 -5.90 -0.87 4.63
CA GLU A 38 -7.01 -0.54 3.72
C GLU A 38 -7.04 0.97 3.40
N ASP A 39 -6.84 1.82 4.40
CA ASP A 39 -6.72 3.28 4.22
C ASP A 39 -5.55 3.65 3.32
N ASP A 40 -4.41 2.98 3.52
CA ASP A 40 -3.20 3.18 2.73
C ASP A 40 -3.37 2.69 1.31
N LEU A 41 -4.05 1.57 1.11
CA LEU A 41 -4.38 1.05 -0.21
C LEU A 41 -5.30 2.01 -0.97
N SER A 42 -6.28 2.61 -0.27
CA SER A 42 -7.17 3.63 -0.84
C SER A 42 -6.42 4.88 -1.26
N LYS A 43 -5.47 5.37 -0.45
CA LYS A 43 -4.59 6.49 -0.80
C LYS A 43 -3.71 6.17 -1.99
N THR A 44 -3.11 4.97 -2.00
CA THR A 44 -2.30 4.47 -3.11
C THR A 44 -3.08 4.52 -4.42
N LYS A 45 -4.30 3.97 -4.46
CA LYS A 45 -5.15 4.01 -5.66
C LYS A 45 -5.45 5.43 -6.15
N ARG A 46 -5.69 6.37 -5.23
CA ARG A 46 -5.93 7.78 -5.58
C ARG A 46 -4.68 8.43 -6.16
N GLU A 47 -3.55 8.33 -5.48
CA GLU A 47 -2.27 8.90 -5.95
C GLU A 47 -1.84 8.27 -7.28
N GLY A 48 -2.09 6.98 -7.48
CA GLY A 48 -1.84 6.29 -8.75
C GLY A 48 -2.68 6.85 -9.90
N ALA A 49 -3.98 7.09 -9.67
CA ALA A 49 -4.85 7.70 -10.69
C ALA A 49 -4.41 9.14 -11.05
N GLU A 50 -3.99 9.92 -10.04
CA GLU A 50 -3.45 11.27 -10.24
C GLU A 50 -2.16 11.23 -11.07
N LEU A 51 -1.23 10.31 -10.76
CA LEU A 51 0.01 10.14 -11.52
C LEU A 51 -0.23 9.69 -12.95
N ILE A 52 -1.19 8.79 -13.20
CA ILE A 52 -1.53 8.36 -14.57
C ILE A 52 -2.04 9.56 -15.37
N ALA A 53 -2.94 10.37 -14.81
CA ALA A 53 -3.43 11.57 -15.48
C ALA A 53 -2.33 12.61 -15.73
N GLU A 54 -1.34 12.73 -14.84
CA GLU A 54 -0.14 13.56 -15.06
C GLU A 54 0.74 13.01 -16.18
N ILE A 55 0.95 11.70 -16.23
CA ILE A 55 1.73 11.01 -17.26
C ILE A 55 1.08 11.23 -18.64
N GLU A 56 -0.22 11.02 -18.78
CA GLU A 56 -0.96 11.23 -20.04
C GLU A 56 -0.80 12.68 -20.54
N LYS A 57 -0.95 13.67 -19.66
CA LYS A 57 -0.75 15.09 -20.01
C LYS A 57 0.68 15.39 -20.47
N LEU A 58 1.69 14.76 -19.85
CA LEU A 58 3.09 14.92 -20.25
C LEU A 58 3.37 14.22 -21.58
N GLU A 59 2.76 13.06 -21.83
CA GLU A 59 2.87 12.33 -23.10
C GLU A 59 2.23 13.09 -24.26
N ASP A 60 1.13 13.82 -24.02
CA ASP A 60 0.48 14.65 -25.03
C ASP A 60 1.26 15.95 -25.32
N ASN A 61 2.04 16.45 -24.36
CA ASN A 61 2.76 17.72 -24.46
C ASN A 61 4.29 17.57 -24.53
N LYS A 62 4.77 16.78 -25.50
CA LYS A 62 6.21 16.50 -25.70
C LYS A 62 7.06 17.71 -26.15
N SER A 63 6.43 18.85 -26.43
CA SER A 63 7.14 20.06 -26.89
C SER A 63 7.86 20.84 -25.77
N VAL A 64 7.65 20.47 -24.50
CA VAL A 64 8.25 21.17 -23.36
C VAL A 64 9.69 20.67 -23.14
N PRO A 65 10.69 21.57 -23.02
CA PRO A 65 12.04 21.19 -22.61
C PRO A 65 11.97 20.42 -21.28
N ASN A 66 12.69 19.29 -21.17
CA ASN A 66 12.69 18.42 -19.99
C ASN A 66 11.44 17.53 -19.79
N ALA A 67 10.48 17.52 -20.73
CA ALA A 67 9.29 16.66 -20.66
C ALA A 67 9.63 15.16 -20.55
N GLU A 68 10.65 14.68 -21.28
CA GLU A 68 11.08 13.28 -21.22
C GLU A 68 11.62 12.89 -19.84
N ALA A 69 12.46 13.72 -19.22
CA ALA A 69 12.99 13.44 -17.88
C ALA A 69 11.88 13.42 -16.81
N LEU A 70 10.93 14.36 -16.91
CA LEU A 70 9.75 14.40 -16.03
C LEU A 70 8.87 13.16 -16.23
N LEU A 71 8.63 12.76 -17.47
CA LEU A 71 7.86 11.56 -17.80
C LEU A 71 8.50 10.30 -17.23
N VAL A 72 9.83 10.15 -17.37
CA VAL A 72 10.58 9.03 -16.79
C VAL A 72 10.48 9.02 -15.26
N ALA A 73 10.63 10.18 -14.61
CA ALA A 73 10.50 10.28 -13.15
C ALA A 73 9.10 9.87 -12.68
N LYS A 74 8.04 10.37 -13.35
CA LYS A 74 6.65 10.06 -13.01
C LYS A 74 6.30 8.60 -13.25
N LYS A 75 6.80 7.99 -14.34
CA LYS A 75 6.66 6.55 -14.57
C LYS A 75 7.36 5.72 -13.50
N ALA A 76 8.54 6.14 -13.03
CA ALA A 76 9.23 5.47 -11.93
C ALA A 76 8.47 5.59 -10.59
N GLU A 77 7.86 6.74 -10.30
CA GLU A 77 6.97 6.92 -9.14
C GLU A 77 5.76 5.97 -9.23
N LEU A 78 5.14 5.86 -10.41
CA LEU A 78 4.01 4.96 -10.64
C LEU A 78 4.40 3.48 -10.42
N MET A 79 5.59 3.05 -10.86
CA MET A 79 6.08 1.69 -10.61
C MET A 79 6.24 1.40 -9.11
N LYS A 80 6.87 2.32 -8.36
CA LYS A 80 7.00 2.18 -6.89
C LYS A 80 5.64 2.12 -6.21
N LEU A 81 4.69 2.92 -6.69
CA LEU A 81 3.34 2.95 -6.17
C LEU A 81 2.60 1.62 -6.44
N HIS A 82 2.87 1.00 -7.59
CA HIS A 82 2.38 -0.35 -7.89
C HIS A 82 2.96 -1.40 -6.93
N GLU A 83 4.26 -1.35 -6.65
CA GLU A 83 4.91 -2.24 -5.66
C GLU A 83 4.32 -2.06 -4.26
N ILE A 84 4.07 -0.82 -3.83
CA ILE A 84 3.34 -0.53 -2.58
C ILE A 84 1.96 -1.17 -2.61
N HIS A 85 1.21 -1.01 -3.70
CA HIS A 85 -0.14 -1.53 -3.82
C HIS A 85 -0.18 -3.05 -3.66
N GLU A 86 0.70 -3.77 -4.37
CA GLU A 86 0.82 -5.22 -4.25
C GLU A 86 1.16 -5.63 -2.81
N LYS A 87 2.16 -4.97 -2.21
CA LYS A 87 2.58 -5.28 -0.84
C LYS A 87 1.47 -5.05 0.19
N LEU A 88 0.75 -3.95 0.09
CA LEU A 88 -0.40 -3.66 0.96
C LEU A 88 -1.49 -4.72 0.79
N ASN A 89 -1.77 -5.12 -0.45
CA ASN A 89 -2.77 -6.14 -0.73
C ASN A 89 -2.38 -7.50 -0.11
N ASP A 90 -1.13 -7.91 -0.25
CA ASP A 90 -0.60 -9.14 0.37
C ASP A 90 -0.71 -9.09 1.90
N GLN A 91 -0.33 -7.97 2.51
CA GLN A 91 -0.39 -7.82 3.96
C GLN A 91 -1.84 -7.83 4.47
N ILE A 92 -2.79 -7.21 3.76
CA ILE A 92 -4.23 -7.26 4.08
C ILE A 92 -4.75 -8.71 4.01
N GLN A 93 -4.33 -9.47 2.98
CA GLN A 93 -4.70 -10.88 2.86
C GLN A 93 -4.14 -11.71 4.02
N GLN A 94 -2.88 -11.49 4.41
CA GLN A 94 -2.27 -12.15 5.56
C GLN A 94 -3.03 -11.86 6.86
N ILE A 95 -3.34 -10.58 7.12
CA ILE A 95 -4.15 -10.16 8.28
C ILE A 95 -5.51 -10.86 8.28
N THR A 96 -6.15 -10.95 7.11
CA THR A 96 -7.47 -11.58 6.96
C THR A 96 -7.41 -13.07 7.29
N ALA A 97 -6.39 -13.78 6.81
CA ALA A 97 -6.16 -15.19 7.13
C ALA A 97 -5.89 -15.40 8.63
N ILE A 98 -5.07 -14.55 9.25
CA ILE A 98 -4.77 -14.62 10.69
C ILE A 98 -6.05 -14.40 11.52
N ARG A 99 -6.87 -13.41 11.16
CA ARG A 99 -8.17 -13.16 11.82
C ARG A 99 -9.06 -14.39 11.77
N ALA A 100 -9.18 -15.03 10.61
CA ALA A 100 -9.97 -16.25 10.46
C ALA A 100 -9.43 -17.38 11.37
N ALA A 101 -8.11 -17.58 11.41
CA ALA A 101 -7.48 -18.58 12.27
C ALA A 101 -7.74 -18.31 13.77
N ILE A 102 -7.65 -17.06 14.22
CA ILE A 102 -7.97 -16.68 15.61
C ILE A 102 -9.43 -17.01 15.94
N TYR A 103 -10.37 -16.68 15.06
CA TYR A 103 -11.78 -17.00 15.27
C TYR A 103 -12.04 -18.50 15.37
N GLU A 104 -11.46 -19.28 14.47
CA GLU A 104 -11.61 -20.75 14.48
C GLU A 104 -10.97 -21.38 15.72
N ALA A 105 -9.83 -20.86 16.19
CA ALA A 105 -9.20 -21.33 17.42
C ALA A 105 -10.04 -21.01 18.67
N ALA A 106 -10.70 -19.84 18.70
CA ALA A 106 -11.60 -19.46 19.78
C ALA A 106 -12.88 -20.30 19.82
N ARG A 107 -13.35 -20.79 18.67
CA ARG A 107 -14.55 -21.64 18.56
C ARG A 107 -14.34 -23.09 19.00
N LYS A 108 -13.09 -23.56 19.00
CA LYS A 108 -12.70 -24.92 19.38
C LYS A 108 -12.35 -25.07 20.88
N LYS A 109 -12.37 -23.96 21.63
CA LYS A 109 -12.22 -23.93 23.08
C LYS A 109 -13.59 -23.84 23.74
#